data_AF-A0A351DNX4-F1
#
_entry.id   AF-A0A351DNX4-F1
#
_cell.length_a   1.000
_cell.length_b   1.000
_cell.length_c   1.000
_cell.angle_alpha   90.00
_cell.angle_beta   90.00
_cell.angle_gamma   90.00
#
_symmetry.space_group_name_H-M   'P 1'
#
loop_
_entity.id
_entity.type
_entity.pdbx_description
1 polymer ?
#
loop_
_entity_poly.entity_id
_entity_poly.type
_entity_poly.pdbx_seq_one_letter_code
_entity_poly.pdbx_strand_id
1 'polypeptide(L)'
;MRLDQLLSQIGLYFDRASGVDISDLTLDSRQVTEGSLFIAIQGSGTHGMTFVDQAIANGAAAILYDTWGGDIPRHVPALHVTGLQAQIGPLAHAFYGHPCQAMRVIGVTGTNGKTTTVHLIAQLADTLGLKAA
;
A
#
# COMPACT_ATOMS: atom_id res chain seq x y z
N MET A 1 12.63 -1.97 -6.16
CA MET A 1 12.26 -0.59 -6.56
C MET A 1 12.86 0.36 -5.55
N ARG A 2 13.27 1.56 -5.95
CA ARG A 2 13.86 2.55 -5.05
C ARG A 2 12.77 3.36 -4.33
N LEU A 3 12.86 3.48 -3.00
CA LEU A 3 11.84 4.13 -2.19
C LEU A 3 11.72 5.63 -2.47
N ASP A 4 12.84 6.33 -2.65
CA ASP A 4 12.88 7.75 -3.06
C ASP A 4 12.17 7.99 -4.40
N GLN A 5 12.36 7.08 -5.36
CA GLN A 5 11.67 7.13 -6.65
C GLN A 5 10.17 6.84 -6.52
N LEU A 6 9.77 5.89 -5.66
CA LEU A 6 8.35 5.62 -5.41
C LEU A 6 7.65 6.84 -4.80
N LEU A 7 8.24 7.41 -3.76
CA LEU A 7 7.63 8.51 -3.01
C LEU A 7 7.52 9.78 -3.88
N SER A 8 8.52 10.05 -4.74
CA SER A 8 8.46 11.22 -5.64
C SER A 8 7.33 11.13 -6.68
N GLN A 9 6.92 9.93 -7.11
CA GLN A 9 5.77 9.76 -8.02
C GLN A 9 4.43 10.18 -7.40
N ILE A 10 4.34 10.19 -6.08
CA ILE A 10 3.16 10.65 -5.33
C ILE A 10 3.39 12.00 -4.64
N GLY A 11 4.47 12.71 -5.01
CA GLY A 11 4.78 14.06 -4.52
C GLY A 11 5.36 14.13 -3.11
N LEU A 12 5.89 13.02 -2.58
CA LEU A 12 6.53 12.95 -1.27
C LEU A 12 8.05 12.87 -1.42
N TYR A 13 8.78 13.61 -0.58
CA TYR A 13 10.24 13.71 -0.64
C TYR A 13 10.85 13.59 0.75
N PHE A 14 11.76 12.62 0.91
CA PHE A 14 12.45 12.37 2.18
C PHE A 14 13.90 11.99 1.91
N ASP A 15 14.85 12.70 2.51
CA ASP A 15 16.28 12.38 2.36
C ASP A 15 16.60 10.97 2.89
N ARG A 16 15.94 10.57 3.97
CA ARG A 16 16.07 9.24 4.58
C ARG A 16 15.53 8.08 3.72
N ALA A 17 14.78 8.39 2.66
CA ALA A 17 14.35 7.38 1.69
C ALA A 17 15.42 7.09 0.63
N SER A 18 16.42 7.97 0.48
CA SER A 18 17.45 7.79 -0.52
C SER A 18 18.34 6.61 -0.15
N GLY A 19 18.64 5.78 -1.14
CA GLY A 19 19.45 4.57 -0.93
C GLY A 19 18.64 3.30 -0.72
N VAL A 20 17.36 3.43 -0.35
CA VAL A 20 16.57 2.29 0.13
C VAL A 20 15.90 1.55 -1.02
N ASP A 21 16.22 0.27 -1.16
CA ASP A 21 15.53 -0.65 -2.06
C ASP A 21 14.40 -1.37 -1.32
N ILE A 22 13.23 -1.40 -1.96
CA ILE A 22 12.04 -2.10 -1.49
C ILE A 22 11.59 -3.14 -2.52
N SER A 23 11.14 -4.29 -2.02
CA SER A 23 10.68 -5.44 -2.81
C SER A 23 9.18 -5.70 -2.67
N ASP A 24 8.55 -5.18 -1.61
CA ASP A 24 7.15 -5.40 -1.30
C ASP A 24 6.55 -4.24 -0.47
N LEU A 25 5.22 -4.20 -0.34
CA LEU A 25 4.47 -3.21 0.43
C LEU A 25 3.38 -3.92 1.25
N THR A 26 3.35 -3.69 2.57
CA THR A 26 2.32 -4.29 3.42
C THR A 26 1.90 -3.39 4.58
N LEU A 27 0.63 -3.54 4.99
CA LEU A 27 0.02 -2.92 6.17
C LEU A 27 0.03 -3.88 7.37
N ASP A 28 0.38 -5.15 7.16
CA ASP A 28 0.34 -6.20 8.18
C ASP A 28 1.79 -6.60 8.55
N SER A 29 2.21 -6.30 9.77
CA SER A 29 3.56 -6.60 10.26
C SER A 29 3.90 -8.10 10.21
N ARG A 30 2.88 -8.97 10.21
CA ARG A 30 3.04 -10.43 10.12
C ARG A 30 3.39 -10.91 8.71
N GLN A 31 3.10 -10.10 7.69
CA GLN A 31 3.40 -10.38 6.28
C GLN A 31 4.69 -9.72 5.80
N VAL A 32 5.32 -8.90 6.64
CA VAL A 32 6.61 -8.29 6.33
C VAL A 32 7.64 -9.38 6.05
N THR A 33 8.40 -9.18 4.99
CA THR A 33 9.56 -9.98 4.63
C THR A 33 10.75 -9.05 4.37
N GLU A 34 11.92 -9.62 4.10
CA GLU A 34 13.12 -8.85 3.80
C GLU A 34 12.90 -7.92 2.59
N GLY A 35 13.11 -6.63 2.80
CA GLY A 35 12.92 -5.61 1.77
C GLY A 35 11.51 -5.02 1.70
N SER A 36 10.57 -5.44 2.55
CA SER A 36 9.22 -4.84 2.56
C SER A 36 9.24 -3.39 3.07
N LEU A 37 8.39 -2.55 2.48
CA LEU A 37 7.95 -1.28 3.05
C LEU A 37 6.76 -1.53 3.97
N PHE A 38 6.94 -1.33 5.27
CA PHE A 38 5.84 -1.45 6.23
C PHE A 38 5.07 -0.13 6.35
N ILE A 39 3.76 -0.16 6.14
CA ILE A 39 2.88 1.02 6.24
C ILE A 39 2.09 0.94 7.54
N ALA A 40 2.49 1.73 8.52
CA ALA A 40 1.94 1.77 9.85
C ALA A 40 0.88 2.89 9.98
N ILE A 41 -0.39 2.54 9.80
CA ILE A 41 -1.53 3.46 9.96
C ILE A 41 -2.39 3.12 11.18
N GLN A 42 -3.26 4.04 11.58
CA GLN A 42 -4.30 3.79 12.55
C GLN A 42 -5.35 2.80 12.00
N GLY A 43 -5.44 1.61 12.62
CA GLY A 43 -6.51 0.65 12.36
C GLY A 43 -7.75 0.91 13.22
N SER A 44 -8.73 0.01 13.14
CA SER A 44 -9.98 0.07 13.91
C SER A 44 -9.80 -0.10 15.43
N GLY A 45 -8.68 -0.71 15.87
CA GLY A 45 -8.40 -0.93 17.30
C GLY A 45 -6.99 -0.54 17.76
N THR A 46 -5.98 -0.57 16.87
CA THR A 46 -4.58 -0.30 17.25
C THR A 46 -3.84 0.34 16.09
N HIS A 47 -2.84 1.17 16.40
CA HIS A 47 -1.96 1.79 15.41
C HIS A 47 -0.89 0.79 14.96
N GLY A 48 -0.56 0.75 13.66
CA GLY A 48 0.44 -0.18 13.11
C GLY A 48 1.84 -0.03 13.73
N MET A 49 2.17 1.17 14.22
CA MET A 49 3.43 1.45 14.92
C MET A 49 3.60 0.63 16.21
N THR A 50 2.51 0.12 16.80
CA THR A 50 2.60 -0.80 17.94
C THR A 50 3.31 -2.12 17.57
N PHE A 51 3.34 -2.48 16.28
CA PHE A 51 3.97 -3.71 15.78
C PHE A 51 5.26 -3.45 15.00
N VAL A 52 5.85 -2.26 15.17
CA VAL A 52 7.00 -1.82 14.38
C VAL A 52 8.25 -2.68 14.62
N ASP A 53 8.48 -3.10 15.86
CA ASP A 53 9.63 -3.95 16.20
C ASP A 53 9.53 -5.32 15.53
N GLN A 54 8.31 -5.87 15.42
CA GLN A 54 8.07 -7.11 14.70
C GLN A 54 8.33 -6.95 13.19
N ALA A 55 7.89 -5.82 12.60
CA ALA A 55 8.16 -5.53 11.20
C ALA A 55 9.67 -5.39 10.93
N ILE A 56 10.40 -4.69 11.81
CA ILE A 56 11.86 -4.57 11.70
C ILE A 56 12.53 -5.95 11.83
N ALA A 57 12.13 -6.75 12.81
CA ALA A 57 12.66 -8.10 13.00
C ALA A 57 12.41 -9.02 11.80
N ASN A 58 11.31 -8.82 11.08
CA ASN A 58 10.95 -9.57 9.87
C ASN A 58 11.66 -9.05 8.60
N GLY A 59 12.44 -7.97 8.69
CA GLY A 59 13.25 -7.45 7.59
C GLY A 59 12.65 -6.25 6.85
N ALA A 60 11.77 -5.47 7.49
CA ALA A 60 11.31 -4.20 6.90
C ALA A 60 12.49 -3.29 6.54
N ALA A 61 12.57 -2.89 5.28
CA ALA A 61 13.61 -1.98 4.80
C ALA A 61 13.33 -0.52 5.19
N ALA A 62 12.06 -0.16 5.31
CA ALA A 62 11.61 1.15 5.76
C ALA A 62 10.18 1.08 6.32
N ILE A 63 9.78 2.13 7.03
CA ILE A 63 8.46 2.29 7.62
C ILE A 63 7.88 3.63 7.19
N LEU A 64 6.65 3.62 6.67
CA LEU A 64 5.83 4.82 6.58
C LEU A 64 4.85 4.82 7.75
N TYR A 65 4.67 5.96 8.40
CA TYR A 65 3.70 6.05 9.50
C TYR A 65 2.95 7.38 9.49
N ASP A 66 1.69 7.36 9.94
CA ASP A 66 0.91 8.58 10.20
C ASP A 66 1.12 9.05 11.65
N THR A 67 0.25 9.90 12.15
CA THR A 67 0.27 10.47 13.50
C THR A 67 0.51 9.39 14.57
N TRP A 68 1.68 9.44 15.20
CA TRP A 68 2.12 8.53 16.25
C TRP A 68 2.72 9.30 17.42
N GLY A 69 2.32 8.97 18.65
CA GLY A 69 2.77 9.64 19.87
C GLY A 69 3.84 8.90 20.68
N GLY A 70 4.26 7.71 20.22
CA GLY A 70 5.28 6.90 20.88
C GLY A 70 6.67 7.07 20.27
N ASP A 71 7.58 6.17 20.66
CA ASP A 71 8.94 6.16 20.14
C ASP A 71 8.98 5.82 18.65
N ILE A 72 9.93 6.44 17.94
CA ILE A 72 10.18 6.23 16.52
C ILE A 72 11.49 5.44 16.39
N PRO A 73 11.50 4.31 15.65
CA PRO A 73 12.70 3.51 15.49
C PRO A 73 13.78 4.29 14.73
N ARG A 74 15.04 4.05 15.12
CA ARG A 74 16.22 4.72 14.53
C ARG A 74 17.05 3.82 13.62
N HIS A 75 16.84 2.50 13.70
CA HIS A 75 17.65 1.49 12.99
C HIS A 75 17.27 1.34 11.52
N VAL A 76 16.03 1.68 11.17
CA VAL A 76 15.53 1.70 9.80
C VAL A 76 14.90 3.08 9.52
N PRO A 77 14.86 3.52 8.25
CA PRO A 77 14.14 4.73 7.87
C PRO A 77 12.66 4.65 8.25
N ALA A 78 12.26 5.43 9.25
CA ALA A 78 10.86 5.68 9.58
C ALA A 78 10.46 7.08 9.12
N LEU A 79 9.48 7.17 8.22
CA LEU A 79 9.08 8.39 7.54
C LEU A 79 7.63 8.74 7.90
N HIS A 80 7.45 9.91 8.51
CA HIS A 80 6.13 10.41 8.86
C HIS A 80 5.44 11.00 7.62
N VAL A 81 4.24 10.52 7.33
CA VAL A 81 3.40 11.00 6.23
C VAL A 81 2.02 11.36 6.80
N THR A 82 1.69 12.64 6.80
CA THR A 82 0.37 13.11 7.26
C THR A 82 -0.72 12.61 6.31
N GLY A 83 -1.76 11.98 6.84
CA GLY A 83 -2.86 11.46 6.03
C GLY A 83 -2.44 10.26 5.18
N LEU A 84 -1.49 9.45 5.69
CA LEU A 84 -0.93 8.29 5.01
C LEU A 84 -2.00 7.32 4.51
N GLN A 85 -3.12 7.20 5.22
CA GLN A 85 -4.23 6.33 4.82
C GLN A 85 -4.76 6.64 3.41
N ALA A 86 -4.83 7.92 3.04
CA ALA A 86 -5.25 8.32 1.69
C ALA A 86 -4.18 8.05 0.62
N GLN A 87 -2.92 7.92 1.03
CA GLN A 87 -1.78 7.67 0.15
C GLN A 87 -1.54 6.19 -0.14
N ILE A 88 -2.17 5.26 0.60
CA ILE A 88 -2.01 3.81 0.39
C ILE A 88 -2.36 3.41 -1.05
N GLY A 89 -3.49 3.91 -1.57
CA GLY A 89 -3.93 3.63 -2.94
C GLY A 89 -2.92 4.12 -3.99
N PRO A 90 -2.57 5.42 -4.00
CA PRO A 90 -1.51 5.96 -4.85
C PRO A 90 -0.16 5.24 -4.73
N LEU A 91 0.27 4.90 -3.50
CA LEU A 91 1.50 4.15 -3.25
C LEU A 91 1.47 2.77 -3.92
N ALA A 92 0.42 1.98 -3.67
CA ALA A 92 0.28 0.67 -4.28
C ALA A 92 0.16 0.78 -5.80
N HIS A 93 -0.59 1.77 -6.30
CA HIS A 93 -0.74 2.00 -7.72
C HIS A 93 0.60 2.31 -8.40
N ALA A 94 1.44 3.14 -7.81
CA ALA A 94 2.79 3.45 -8.32
C ALA A 94 3.75 2.25 -8.17
N PHE A 95 3.74 1.58 -7.02
CA PHE A 95 4.62 0.44 -6.73
C PHE A 95 4.39 -0.74 -7.68
N TYR A 96 3.13 -1.05 -7.99
CA TYR A 96 2.76 -2.12 -8.92
C TYR A 96 2.71 -1.68 -10.40
N GLY A 97 3.25 -0.51 -10.75
CA GLY A 97 3.39 -0.09 -12.14
C GLY A 97 2.08 0.32 -12.82
N HIS A 98 1.20 1.01 -12.10
CA HIS A 98 -0.05 1.59 -12.60
C HIS A 98 -1.01 0.59 -13.31
N PRO A 99 -1.38 -0.54 -12.68
CA PRO A 99 -2.12 -1.62 -13.35
C PRO A 99 -3.44 -1.17 -13.99
N CYS A 100 -4.14 -0.20 -13.37
CA CYS A 100 -5.39 0.35 -13.88
C CYS A 100 -5.25 1.08 -15.22
N GLN A 101 -4.04 1.48 -15.64
CA GLN A 101 -3.81 2.08 -16.97
C GLN A 101 -3.77 1.03 -18.08
N ALA A 102 -3.47 -0.23 -17.73
CA ALA A 102 -3.38 -1.35 -18.68
C ALA A 102 -4.69 -2.15 -18.80
N MET A 103 -5.72 -1.82 -18.01
CA MET A 103 -7.00 -2.55 -18.01
C MET A 103 -8.20 -1.63 -17.82
N ARG A 104 -9.37 -2.09 -18.28
CA ARG A 104 -10.63 -1.38 -18.04
C ARG A 104 -11.17 -1.77 -16.67
N VAL A 105 -11.25 -0.81 -15.75
CA VAL A 105 -11.77 -1.01 -14.40
C VAL A 105 -13.22 -0.55 -14.34
N ILE A 106 -14.12 -1.40 -13.84
CA ILE A 106 -15.54 -1.10 -13.65
C ILE A 106 -15.87 -1.16 -12.16
N GLY A 107 -16.26 -0.02 -11.58
CA GLY A 107 -16.69 0.07 -10.19
C GLY A 107 -18.20 0.02 -10.03
N VAL A 108 -18.71 -0.88 -9.18
CA VAL A 108 -20.14 -0.97 -8.86
C VAL A 108 -20.35 -0.67 -7.38
N THR A 109 -21.17 0.34 -7.08
CA THR A 109 -21.53 0.74 -5.71
C THR A 109 -23.05 0.77 -5.51
N GLY A 110 -23.49 0.71 -4.25
CA GLY A 110 -24.91 0.67 -3.89
C GLY A 110 -25.17 -0.21 -2.66
N THR A 111 -26.27 0.01 -1.95
CA THR A 111 -26.61 -0.77 -0.74
C THR A 111 -26.80 -2.25 -1.07
N ASN A 112 -27.51 -2.54 -2.16
CA ASN A 112 -27.82 -3.90 -2.62
C ASN A 112 -27.41 -4.10 -4.09
N GLY A 113 -27.22 -5.35 -4.51
CA GLY A 113 -27.03 -5.72 -5.92
C GLY A 113 -25.61 -5.60 -6.48
N LYS A 114 -24.63 -5.06 -5.73
CA LYS A 114 -23.22 -4.92 -6.18
C LYS A 114 -22.65 -6.23 -6.72
N THR A 115 -22.72 -7.30 -5.93
CA THR A 115 -22.19 -8.61 -6.28
C THR A 115 -22.87 -9.18 -7.52
N THR A 116 -24.20 -9.16 -7.56
CA THR A 116 -24.97 -9.65 -8.71
C THR A 116 -24.60 -8.89 -9.99
N THR A 117 -24.53 -7.56 -9.92
CA THR A 117 -24.19 -6.71 -11.07
C THR A 117 -22.76 -6.96 -11.56
N VAL A 118 -21.77 -7.10 -10.66
CA VAL A 118 -20.39 -7.42 -11.05
C VAL A 118 -20.32 -8.78 -11.76
N HIS A 119 -21.02 -9.80 -11.26
CA HIS A 119 -21.08 -11.11 -11.93
C HIS A 119 -21.74 -11.05 -13.30
N LEU A 120 -22.85 -10.33 -13.45
CA LEU A 120 -23.52 -10.17 -14.74
C LEU A 120 -22.62 -9.44 -15.76
N ILE A 121 -21.88 -8.41 -15.32
CA ILE A 121 -20.92 -7.69 -16.17
C ILE A 121 -19.79 -8.63 -16.60
N ALA A 122 -19.23 -9.44 -15.69
CA ALA A 122 -18.18 -10.39 -16.02
C ALA A 122 -18.65 -11.44 -17.04
N GLN A 123 -19.84 -12.02 -16.83
CA GLN A 123 -20.44 -12.98 -17.77
C GLN A 123 -20.69 -12.37 -19.16
N LEU A 124 -21.15 -11.12 -19.20
CA LEU A 124 -21.32 -10.38 -20.45
C LEU A 124 -19.99 -10.17 -21.17
N ALA A 125 -18.93 -9.80 -20.44
CA ALA A 125 -17.59 -9.63 -21.00
C ALA A 125 -17.07 -10.94 -21.61
N ASP A 126 -17.19 -12.05 -20.87
CA ASP A 126 -16.78 -13.37 -21.35
C ASP A 126 -17.56 -13.81 -22.60
N THR A 127 -18.87 -13.57 -22.62
CA THR A 127 -19.74 -13.86 -23.78
C THR A 127 -19.32 -13.06 -25.02
N LEU A 128 -18.79 -11.85 -24.81
CA LEU A 128 -18.24 -10.99 -25.86
C LEU A 128 -16.77 -11.30 -26.20
N GLY A 129 -16.16 -12.34 -25.60
CA GLY A 129 -14.77 -12.74 -25.83
C GLY A 129 -13.74 -11.80 -25.18
N LEU A 130 -14.16 -10.94 -24.25
CA LEU A 130 -13.28 -10.10 -23.45
C LEU A 130 -12.87 -10.86 -22.19
N LYS A 131 -11.60 -10.82 -21.81
CA LYS A 131 -11.16 -11.41 -20.53
C LYS A 131 -11.59 -10.53 -19.37
N ALA A 132 -12.44 -11.06 -18.50
CA ALA A 132 -12.74 -10.51 -17.18
C ALA A 132 -12.09 -11.36 -16.07
N ALA A 133 -11.91 -10.76 -14.89
CA ALA A 133 -11.38 -11.42 -13.69
C ALA A 133 -12.51 -11.86 -12.75
#